data_AF-A0A3V0PQZ7-F1
#
_entry.id   AF-A0A3V0PQZ7-F1
#
_cell.length_a   1.000
_cell.length_b   1.000
_cell.length_c   1.000
_cell.angle_alpha   90.00
_cell.angle_beta   90.00
_cell.angle_gamma   90.00
#
_symmetry.space_group_name_H-M   'P 1'
#
loop_
_entity.id
_entity.type
_entity.pdbx_description
1 polymer ?
#
loop_
_entity_poly.entity_id
_entity_poly.type
_entity_poly.pdbx_seq_one_letter_code
_entity_poly.pdbx_strand_id
1 'polypeptide(L)'
;DLICDAESRNDYTIYNRTYPHPHPTHTEVHSKTNLTSMTLQQVMDAQAQFDMFATGRYQVTTDPLKEAVRNLNLDVNAPYDEAIQDRIFEEYIIKVKRPAIIAYLEGNGSVDDAAYACALEFASVGVKQGKPISPDPHEYEKNPDRSFVVDKNHHRIHKKRYASADGIGYYNGDKLNKVLIMPDDLIQKLKDSKNEAQ
;
A
#
# COMPACT_ATOMS: atom_id res chain seq x y z
N ASP A 1 -9.29 -5.84 10.30
CA ASP A 1 -10.60 -5.37 9.77
C ASP A 1 -10.63 -3.94 9.28
N LEU A 2 -10.23 -2.92 10.05
CA LEU A 2 -10.36 -1.50 9.63
C LEU A 2 -9.79 -1.21 8.22
N ILE A 3 -8.53 -1.62 7.97
CA ILE A 3 -7.87 -1.44 6.67
C ILE A 3 -8.60 -2.23 5.57
N CYS A 4 -8.85 -3.51 5.82
CA CYS A 4 -9.48 -4.40 4.84
C CYS A 4 -10.89 -3.94 4.43
N ASP A 5 -11.65 -3.37 5.36
CA ASP A 5 -12.97 -2.81 5.08
C ASP A 5 -12.88 -1.57 4.16
N ALA A 6 -11.90 -0.70 4.41
CA ALA A 6 -11.65 0.47 3.58
C ALA A 6 -11.12 0.11 2.19
N GLU A 7 -10.24 -0.89 2.09
CA GLU A 7 -9.60 -1.30 0.83
C GLU A 7 -10.55 -2.10 -0.07
N SER A 8 -11.35 -3.00 0.49
CA SER A 8 -12.12 -3.99 -0.28
C SER A 8 -13.50 -4.30 0.27
N ARG A 9 -13.91 -3.70 1.39
CA ARG A 9 -15.07 -4.14 2.18
C ARG A 9 -14.97 -5.61 2.59
N ASN A 10 -13.74 -6.07 2.88
CA ASN A 10 -13.40 -7.44 3.20
C ASN A 10 -13.68 -8.47 2.07
N ASP A 11 -13.76 -8.04 0.81
CA ASP A 11 -14.00 -8.93 -0.33
C ASP A 11 -12.68 -9.50 -0.88
N TYR A 12 -12.48 -10.81 -0.75
CA TYR A 12 -11.32 -11.53 -1.29
C TYR A 12 -11.34 -11.71 -2.82
N THR A 13 -12.49 -11.47 -3.45
CA THR A 13 -12.72 -11.68 -4.89
C THR A 13 -12.65 -10.39 -5.70
N ILE A 14 -12.37 -9.25 -5.06
CA ILE A 14 -12.38 -7.95 -5.72
C ILE A 14 -11.01 -7.63 -6.33
N TYR A 15 -10.99 -6.92 -7.45
CA TYR A 15 -9.80 -6.22 -7.91
C TYR A 15 -10.19 -4.91 -8.58
N ASN A 16 -9.23 -4.02 -8.72
CA ASN A 16 -9.38 -2.85 -9.58
C ASN A 16 -8.43 -2.93 -10.78
N ARG A 17 -8.79 -2.19 -11.83
CA ARG A 17 -7.98 -1.95 -13.02
C ARG A 17 -7.82 -0.45 -13.18
N THR A 18 -6.69 -0.01 -13.73
CA THR A 18 -6.46 1.40 -14.04
C THR A 18 -6.18 1.61 -15.54
N TYR A 19 -6.50 2.78 -16.08
CA TYR A 19 -6.27 3.12 -17.49
C TYR A 19 -6.34 4.64 -17.76
N PRO A 20 -5.78 5.13 -18.88
CA PRO A 20 -4.91 4.43 -19.83
C PRO A 20 -3.47 4.29 -19.30
N HIS A 21 -2.72 3.29 -19.77
CA HIS A 21 -1.28 3.17 -19.46
C HIS A 21 -0.41 3.91 -20.49
N PRO A 22 0.74 4.49 -20.09
CA PRO A 22 1.40 4.35 -18.78
C PRO A 22 0.94 5.37 -17.71
N HIS A 23 0.02 6.28 -18.01
CA HIS A 23 -0.43 7.35 -17.11
C HIS A 23 -1.91 7.20 -16.75
N PRO A 24 -2.25 6.29 -15.81
CA PRO A 24 -3.63 6.01 -15.47
C PRO A 24 -4.33 7.24 -14.88
N THR A 25 -5.57 7.46 -15.30
CA THR A 25 -6.44 8.54 -14.80
C THR A 25 -7.82 8.04 -14.38
N HIS A 26 -8.10 6.76 -14.63
CA HIS A 26 -9.35 6.10 -14.30
C HIS A 26 -9.07 4.83 -13.52
N THR A 27 -10.02 4.47 -12.65
CA THR A 27 -10.06 3.21 -11.91
C THR A 27 -11.41 2.55 -12.15
N GLU A 28 -11.39 1.26 -12.48
CA GLU A 28 -12.57 0.41 -12.60
C GLU A 28 -12.48 -0.72 -11.59
N VAL A 29 -13.59 -1.02 -10.90
CA VAL A 29 -13.64 -2.02 -9.83
C VAL A 29 -14.46 -3.22 -10.30
N HIS A 30 -13.90 -4.42 -10.16
CA HIS A 30 -14.53 -5.69 -10.47
C HIS A 30 -14.75 -6.48 -9.17
N SER A 31 -16.00 -6.83 -8.87
CA SER A 31 -16.39 -7.64 -7.69
C SER A 31 -17.07 -8.93 -8.13
N LYS A 32 -17.20 -9.90 -7.20
CA LYS A 32 -17.79 -11.23 -7.47
C LYS A 32 -17.08 -11.97 -8.61
N THR A 33 -15.75 -11.88 -8.62
CA THR A 33 -14.92 -12.46 -9.68
C THR A 33 -14.45 -13.87 -9.29
N ASN A 34 -13.69 -14.52 -10.18
CA ASN A 34 -13.03 -15.79 -9.91
C ASN A 34 -11.61 -15.65 -9.34
N LEU A 35 -11.24 -14.48 -8.81
CA LEU A 35 -9.88 -14.17 -8.34
C LEU A 35 -9.30 -15.22 -7.38
N THR A 36 -10.07 -15.69 -6.40
CA THR A 36 -9.62 -16.69 -5.42
C THR A 36 -9.38 -18.09 -6.00
N SER A 37 -9.88 -18.34 -7.22
CA SER A 37 -9.64 -19.58 -7.96
C SER A 37 -8.48 -19.47 -8.95
N MET A 38 -7.96 -18.26 -9.21
CA MET A 38 -6.79 -18.05 -10.04
C MET A 38 -5.54 -18.47 -9.27
N THR A 39 -4.51 -18.95 -9.97
CA THR A 39 -3.20 -19.18 -9.35
C THR A 39 -2.47 -17.85 -9.11
N LEU A 40 -1.53 -17.84 -8.17
CA LEU A 40 -0.62 -16.72 -7.95
C LEU A 40 0.05 -16.25 -9.25
N GLN A 41 0.50 -17.20 -10.09
CA GLN A 41 1.09 -16.88 -11.40
C GLN A 41 0.10 -16.14 -12.31
N GLN A 42 -1.15 -16.60 -12.40
CA GLN A 42 -2.18 -15.97 -13.24
C GLN A 42 -2.48 -14.54 -12.77
N VAL A 43 -2.55 -14.32 -11.45
CA VAL A 43 -2.77 -12.97 -10.89
C VAL A 43 -1.59 -12.06 -11.21
N MET A 44 -0.35 -12.56 -11.03
CA MET A 44 0.87 -11.80 -11.36
C MET A 44 0.97 -11.45 -12.85
N ASP A 45 0.56 -12.37 -13.73
CA ASP A 45 0.54 -12.15 -15.19
C ASP A 45 -0.52 -11.10 -15.57
N ALA A 46 -1.73 -11.17 -15.01
CA ALA A 46 -2.78 -10.18 -15.22
C ALA A 46 -2.35 -8.79 -14.72
N GLN A 47 -1.62 -8.73 -13.60
CA GLN A 47 -1.02 -7.50 -13.08
C GLN A 47 0.08 -6.93 -13.98
N ALA A 48 0.90 -7.79 -14.59
CA ALA A 48 1.93 -7.38 -15.54
C ALA A 48 1.35 -6.85 -16.86
N GLN A 49 0.15 -7.29 -17.24
CA GLN A 49 -0.55 -6.88 -18.46
C GLN A 49 -1.51 -5.70 -18.26
N PHE A 50 -1.60 -5.16 -17.04
CA PHE A 50 -2.54 -4.11 -16.65
C PHE A 50 -4.03 -4.50 -16.77
N ASP A 51 -4.32 -5.79 -16.71
CA ASP A 51 -5.70 -6.30 -16.61
C ASP A 51 -6.19 -6.27 -15.16
N MET A 52 -5.27 -6.36 -14.20
CA MET A 52 -5.50 -6.10 -12.78
C MET A 52 -4.46 -5.11 -12.25
N PHE A 53 -4.80 -4.25 -11.31
CA PHE A 53 -3.87 -3.37 -10.63
C PHE A 53 -3.70 -3.78 -9.17
N ALA A 54 -4.73 -3.58 -8.35
CA ALA A 54 -4.74 -4.01 -6.95
C ALA A 54 -5.79 -5.11 -6.73
N THR A 55 -5.42 -6.16 -5.98
CA THR A 55 -6.20 -7.41 -5.90
C THR A 55 -6.52 -7.86 -4.48
N GLY A 56 -7.70 -8.44 -4.32
CA GLY A 56 -8.13 -9.13 -3.12
C GLY A 56 -8.49 -8.22 -1.95
N ARG A 57 -8.64 -8.86 -0.78
CA ARG A 57 -9.07 -8.22 0.47
C ARG A 57 -8.17 -7.06 0.89
N TYR A 58 -6.90 -7.14 0.51
CA TYR A 58 -5.85 -6.22 0.93
C TYR A 58 -5.35 -5.32 -0.20
N GLN A 59 -5.98 -5.38 -1.38
CA GLN A 59 -5.60 -4.58 -2.56
C GLN A 59 -4.09 -4.69 -2.89
N VAL A 60 -3.56 -5.91 -2.93
CA VAL A 60 -2.14 -6.19 -3.18
C VAL A 60 -1.79 -5.87 -4.63
N THR A 61 -0.75 -5.06 -4.85
CA THR A 61 -0.26 -4.64 -6.18
C THR A 61 0.91 -5.50 -6.68
N THR A 62 1.32 -5.30 -7.94
CA THR A 62 2.29 -6.15 -8.67
C THR A 62 3.60 -6.41 -7.92
N ASP A 63 4.25 -5.35 -7.43
CA ASP A 63 5.56 -5.48 -6.77
C ASP A 63 5.44 -6.12 -5.39
N PRO A 64 4.52 -5.68 -4.49
CA PRO A 64 4.25 -6.39 -3.25
C PRO A 64 3.94 -7.88 -3.43
N LEU A 65 3.14 -8.27 -4.43
CA LEU A 65 2.81 -9.68 -4.66
C LEU A 65 4.06 -10.49 -5.06
N LYS A 66 4.86 -9.97 -6.01
CA LYS A 66 6.14 -10.57 -6.43
C LYS A 66 7.14 -10.70 -5.27
N GLU A 67 7.20 -9.70 -4.40
CA GLU A 67 8.05 -9.75 -3.22
C GLU A 67 7.54 -10.76 -2.19
N ALA A 68 6.22 -10.83 -1.96
CA ALA A 68 5.63 -11.79 -1.03
C ALA A 68 5.88 -13.23 -1.45
N VAL A 69 5.65 -13.56 -2.73
CA VAL A 69 5.95 -14.88 -3.30
C VAL A 69 7.40 -15.29 -3.04
N ARG A 70 8.34 -14.37 -3.26
CA ARG A 70 9.78 -14.63 -3.03
C ARG A 70 10.14 -14.76 -1.56
N ASN A 71 9.64 -13.87 -0.69
CA ASN A 71 10.00 -13.86 0.73
C ASN A 71 9.37 -15.00 1.52
N LEU A 72 8.14 -15.39 1.15
CA LEU A 72 7.39 -16.47 1.82
C LEU A 72 7.54 -17.83 1.13
N ASN A 73 8.32 -17.88 0.04
CA ASN A 73 8.55 -19.06 -0.79
C ASN A 73 7.22 -19.74 -1.20
N LEU A 74 6.27 -18.94 -1.69
CA LEU A 74 4.94 -19.43 -2.08
C LEU A 74 5.03 -20.20 -3.41
N ASP A 75 4.24 -21.27 -3.54
CA ASP A 75 4.06 -21.96 -4.81
C ASP A 75 3.22 -21.10 -5.74
N VAL A 76 3.80 -20.66 -6.86
CA VAL A 76 3.11 -19.82 -7.86
C VAL A 76 1.92 -20.53 -8.53
N ASN A 77 1.84 -21.86 -8.43
CA ASN A 77 0.71 -22.65 -8.92
C ASN A 77 -0.40 -22.81 -7.88
N ALA A 78 -0.19 -22.39 -6.64
CA ALA A 78 -1.23 -22.41 -5.62
C ALA A 78 -2.31 -21.36 -5.93
N PRO A 79 -3.58 -21.62 -5.55
CA PRO A 79 -4.64 -20.63 -5.65
C PRO A 79 -4.32 -19.35 -4.86
N TYR A 80 -4.71 -18.19 -5.39
CA TYR A 80 -4.68 -16.91 -4.68
C TYR A 80 -5.92 -16.76 -3.78
N ASP A 81 -6.17 -17.80 -2.98
CA ASP A 81 -7.33 -17.92 -2.10
C ASP A 81 -7.23 -17.02 -0.85
N GLU A 82 -8.24 -17.10 0.00
CA GLU A 82 -8.31 -16.32 1.23
C GLU A 82 -7.10 -16.55 2.15
N ALA A 83 -6.68 -17.80 2.32
CA ALA A 83 -5.58 -18.16 3.20
C ALA A 83 -4.23 -17.62 2.69
N ILE A 84 -4.00 -17.67 1.37
CA ILE A 84 -2.80 -17.08 0.76
C ILE A 84 -2.82 -15.55 0.86
N GLN A 85 -3.97 -14.91 0.65
CA GLN A 85 -4.11 -13.46 0.80
C GLN A 85 -3.83 -13.01 2.24
N ASP A 86 -4.39 -13.70 3.24
CA ASP A 86 -4.17 -13.43 4.67
C ASP A 86 -2.70 -13.63 5.02
N ARG A 87 -2.10 -14.73 4.56
CA ARG A 87 -0.67 -15.02 4.78
C ARG A 87 0.23 -13.95 4.18
N ILE A 88 -0.06 -13.46 2.97
CA ILE A 88 0.69 -12.36 2.35
C ILE A 88 0.56 -11.09 3.19
N PHE A 89 -0.63 -10.77 3.66
CA PHE A 89 -0.83 -9.59 4.51
C PHE A 89 -0.05 -9.72 5.83
N GLU A 90 -0.28 -10.79 6.59
CA GLU A 90 0.29 -10.96 7.92
C GLU A 90 1.79 -11.23 7.90
N GLU A 91 2.25 -12.19 7.09
CA GLU A 91 3.63 -12.65 7.11
C GLU A 91 4.56 -11.79 6.26
N TYR A 92 4.06 -11.18 5.18
CA TYR A 92 4.88 -10.34 4.33
C TYR A 92 4.65 -8.84 4.57
N ILE A 93 3.44 -8.34 4.36
CA ILE A 93 3.19 -6.89 4.40
C ILE A 93 3.47 -6.34 5.81
N ILE A 94 2.86 -6.94 6.84
CA ILE A 94 2.96 -6.47 8.23
C ILE A 94 4.33 -6.77 8.84
N LYS A 95 4.85 -7.99 8.66
CA LYS A 95 6.08 -8.44 9.35
C LYS A 95 7.37 -8.09 8.61
N VAL A 96 7.39 -8.13 7.28
CA VAL A 96 8.62 -7.98 6.48
C VAL A 96 8.70 -6.63 5.79
N LYS A 97 7.68 -6.23 5.02
CA LYS A 97 7.70 -4.99 4.23
C LYS A 97 7.55 -3.74 5.11
N ARG A 98 6.70 -3.80 6.14
CA ARG A 98 6.41 -2.69 7.07
C ARG A 98 6.70 -3.07 8.52
N PRO A 99 7.96 -3.36 8.89
CA PRO A 99 8.32 -3.90 10.20
C PRO A 99 7.96 -3.00 11.38
N ALA A 100 7.77 -1.70 11.16
CA ALA A 100 7.28 -0.77 12.20
C ALA A 100 5.91 -1.18 12.76
N ILE A 101 5.06 -1.83 11.96
CA ILE A 101 3.74 -2.28 12.40
C ILE A 101 3.90 -3.42 13.42
N ILE A 102 4.63 -4.49 13.06
CA ILE A 102 4.83 -5.62 14.00
C ILE A 102 5.66 -5.21 15.22
N ALA A 103 6.64 -4.32 15.05
CA ALA A 103 7.44 -3.80 16.15
C ALA A 103 6.57 -3.08 17.19
N TYR A 104 5.48 -2.41 16.76
CA TYR A 104 4.51 -1.84 17.67
C TYR A 104 3.58 -2.90 18.28
N LEU A 105 2.98 -3.78 17.46
CA LEU A 105 1.98 -4.74 17.91
C LEU A 105 2.55 -5.75 18.92
N GLU A 106 3.73 -6.31 18.64
CA GLU A 106 4.34 -7.38 19.45
C GLU A 106 5.51 -6.89 20.32
N GLY A 107 5.95 -5.64 20.14
CA GLY A 107 7.13 -5.09 20.80
C GLY A 107 6.89 -3.75 21.48
N ASN A 108 7.95 -2.94 21.57
CA ASN A 108 7.92 -1.60 22.17
C ASN A 108 8.06 -0.49 21.10
N GLY A 109 7.66 -0.78 19.85
CA GLY A 109 7.67 0.18 18.76
C GLY A 109 6.74 1.37 18.99
N SER A 110 6.82 2.36 18.11
CA SER A 110 6.00 3.57 18.15
C SER A 110 4.69 3.37 17.39
N VAL A 111 3.56 3.75 18.01
CA VAL A 111 2.25 3.71 17.34
C VAL A 111 2.18 4.69 16.16
N ASP A 112 2.83 5.86 16.26
CA ASP A 112 2.86 6.84 15.18
C ASP A 112 3.66 6.32 13.97
N ASP A 113 4.72 5.54 14.22
CA ASP A 113 5.52 4.94 13.13
C ASP A 113 4.80 3.75 12.49
N ALA A 114 4.07 2.96 13.28
CA ALA A 114 3.20 1.91 12.77
C ALA A 114 2.05 2.49 11.91
N ALA A 115 1.36 3.53 12.39
CA ALA A 115 0.30 4.19 11.66
C ALA A 115 0.82 4.82 10.35
N TYR A 116 1.99 5.48 10.41
CA TYR A 116 2.62 6.00 9.20
C TYR A 116 3.03 4.88 8.23
N ALA A 117 3.55 3.75 8.72
CA ALA A 117 3.89 2.61 7.88
C ALA A 117 2.67 2.00 7.18
N CYS A 118 1.50 1.96 7.83
CA CYS A 118 0.24 1.62 7.16
C CYS A 118 -0.11 2.61 6.05
N ALA A 119 0.05 3.93 6.27
CA ALA A 119 -0.22 4.95 5.26
C ALA A 119 0.70 4.87 4.03
N LEU A 120 1.91 4.33 4.18
CA LEU A 120 2.81 4.06 3.06
C LEU A 120 2.36 2.86 2.22
N GLU A 121 1.60 1.93 2.80
CA GLU A 121 1.20 0.68 2.18
C GLU A 121 -0.22 0.75 1.60
N PHE A 122 -1.15 1.32 2.36
CA PHE A 122 -2.57 1.34 2.09
C PHE A 122 -3.01 2.76 1.74
N ALA A 123 -3.43 2.95 0.49
CA ALA A 123 -3.82 4.26 -0.01
C ALA A 123 -5.08 4.82 0.67
N SER A 124 -5.89 3.96 1.28
CA SER A 124 -7.04 4.34 2.10
C SER A 124 -6.67 4.99 3.43
N VAL A 125 -5.41 4.89 3.86
CA VAL A 125 -4.94 5.41 5.15
C VAL A 125 -4.32 6.80 5.00
N GLY A 126 -4.84 7.75 5.77
CA GLY A 126 -4.35 9.11 5.83
C GLY A 126 -3.01 9.24 6.56
N VAL A 127 -2.21 10.22 6.14
CA VAL A 127 -0.95 10.59 6.76
C VAL A 127 -1.19 11.72 7.78
N LYS A 128 -0.53 11.64 8.93
CA LYS A 128 -0.53 12.68 9.97
C LYS A 128 0.22 13.93 9.50
N GLN A 129 -0.26 15.11 9.88
CA GLN A 129 0.31 16.40 9.53
C GLN A 129 1.82 16.44 9.81
N GLY A 130 2.57 17.00 8.86
CA GLY A 130 4.02 17.16 8.96
C GLY A 130 4.83 15.91 8.63
N LYS A 131 4.21 14.73 8.48
CA LYS A 131 4.92 13.55 7.96
C LYS A 131 5.11 13.66 6.44
N PRO A 132 6.20 13.09 5.88
CA PRO A 132 6.42 13.07 4.44
C PRO A 132 5.30 12.36 3.68
N ILE A 133 5.03 12.81 2.46
CA ILE A 133 4.19 12.09 1.50
C ILE A 133 4.99 11.82 0.23
N SER A 134 4.43 11.10 -0.74
CA SER A 134 5.10 10.84 -2.02
C SER A 134 5.68 12.14 -2.62
N PRO A 135 6.93 12.14 -3.13
CA PRO A 135 7.51 13.31 -3.77
C PRO A 135 6.65 13.82 -4.93
N ASP A 136 6.85 15.07 -5.30
CA ASP A 136 6.15 15.65 -6.44
C ASP A 136 6.61 14.96 -7.75
N PRO A 137 5.70 14.38 -8.56
CA PRO A 137 6.09 13.69 -9.78
C PRO A 137 6.54 14.65 -10.91
N HIS A 138 6.28 15.95 -10.79
CA HIS A 138 6.53 16.96 -11.81
C HIS A 138 7.59 18.00 -11.40
N GLU A 139 7.84 18.14 -10.10
CA GLU A 139 8.86 19.06 -9.57
C GLU A 139 10.10 18.33 -9.01
N TYR A 140 11.25 18.97 -9.16
CA TYR A 140 12.55 18.50 -8.67
C TYR A 140 13.13 19.49 -7.68
N GLU A 141 13.90 18.97 -6.71
CA GLU A 141 14.67 19.78 -5.78
C GLU A 141 15.71 20.63 -6.52
N LYS A 142 15.89 21.88 -6.06
CA LYS A 142 16.85 22.81 -6.62
C LYS A 142 17.75 23.40 -5.54
N ASN A 143 19.03 23.55 -5.88
CA ASN A 143 20.00 24.30 -5.09
C ASN A 143 19.69 25.81 -5.13
N PRO A 144 20.28 26.62 -4.23
CA PRO A 144 20.12 28.08 -4.24
C PRO A 144 20.48 28.75 -5.58
N ASP A 145 21.41 28.16 -6.33
CA ASP A 145 21.83 28.60 -7.67
C ASP A 145 20.88 28.16 -8.81
N ARG A 146 19.76 27.51 -8.47
CA ARG A 146 18.74 26.94 -9.37
C ARG A 146 19.16 25.69 -10.13
N SER A 147 20.37 25.16 -9.92
CA SER A 147 20.74 23.83 -10.42
C SER A 147 19.91 22.74 -9.72
N PHE A 148 19.70 21.61 -10.39
CA PHE A 148 18.96 20.49 -9.79
C PHE A 148 19.80 19.74 -8.77
N VAL A 149 19.19 19.33 -7.67
CA VAL A 149 19.81 18.37 -6.75
C VAL A 149 19.76 16.99 -7.42
N VAL A 150 20.89 16.28 -7.43
CA VAL A 150 21.00 14.95 -8.02
C VAL A 150 21.46 13.92 -7.00
N ASP A 151 21.09 12.66 -7.21
CA ASP A 151 21.56 11.52 -6.43
C ASP A 151 23.00 11.11 -6.81
N LYS A 152 23.52 10.08 -6.15
CA LYS A 152 24.86 9.51 -6.43
C LYS A 152 25.06 9.01 -7.87
N ASN A 153 23.97 8.77 -8.60
CA ASN A 153 23.96 8.31 -9.99
C ASN A 153 23.66 9.46 -10.97
N HIS A 154 23.65 10.71 -10.50
CA HIS A 154 23.32 11.92 -11.28
C HIS A 154 21.85 12.01 -11.73
N HIS A 155 20.93 11.24 -11.14
CA HIS A 155 19.50 11.41 -11.38
C HIS A 155 18.95 12.55 -10.52
N ARG A 156 18.05 13.36 -11.10
CA ARG A 156 17.42 14.49 -10.39
C ARG A 156 16.53 13.97 -9.26
N ILE A 157 16.62 14.62 -8.11
CA ILE A 157 15.81 14.28 -6.93
C ILE A 157 14.48 15.02 -7.01
N HIS A 158 13.37 14.27 -6.93
CA HIS A 158 12.03 14.84 -6.88
C HIS A 158 11.80 15.66 -5.61
N LYS A 159 11.03 16.75 -5.74
CA LYS A 159 10.72 17.66 -4.63
C LYS A 159 9.98 16.94 -3.52
N LYS A 160 10.48 17.04 -2.29
CA LYS A 160 9.84 16.46 -1.11
C LYS A 160 8.54 17.18 -0.81
N ARG A 161 7.54 16.40 -0.39
CA ARG A 161 6.23 16.90 0.05
C ARG A 161 5.93 16.37 1.45
N TYR A 162 5.09 17.11 2.16
CA TYR A 162 4.65 16.78 3.51
C TYR A 162 3.13 16.96 3.59
N ALA A 163 2.49 16.17 4.44
CA ALA A 163 1.07 16.34 4.72
C ALA A 163 0.84 17.71 5.39
N SER A 164 0.11 18.61 4.72
CA SER A 164 -0.24 19.93 5.25
C SER A 164 -1.31 19.89 6.34
N ALA A 165 -2.09 18.81 6.41
CA ALA A 165 -3.11 18.52 7.43
C ALA A 165 -3.23 17.01 7.63
N ASP A 166 -3.88 16.60 8.72
CA ASP A 166 -4.20 15.19 8.96
C ASP A 166 -5.15 14.64 7.89
N GLY A 167 -4.96 13.37 7.52
CA GLY A 167 -5.83 12.69 6.56
C GLY A 167 -5.46 12.91 5.10
N ILE A 168 -4.33 13.56 4.81
CA ILE A 168 -3.80 13.63 3.44
C ILE A 168 -3.23 12.28 3.04
N GLY A 169 -3.62 11.75 1.88
CA GLY A 169 -3.11 10.46 1.40
C GLY A 169 -1.62 10.52 1.06
N TYR A 170 -0.90 9.41 1.25
CA TYR A 170 0.51 9.35 0.87
C TYR A 170 0.73 9.62 -0.63
N TYR A 171 -0.19 9.16 -1.48
CA TYR A 171 -0.17 9.36 -2.93
C TYR A 171 -0.95 10.61 -3.40
N ASN A 172 -1.12 11.61 -2.52
CA ASN A 172 -1.93 12.78 -2.82
C ASN A 172 -1.54 13.46 -4.15
N GLY A 173 -2.56 13.75 -4.97
CA GLY A 173 -2.42 14.38 -6.28
C GLY A 173 -2.52 13.42 -7.48
N ASP A 174 -2.55 12.10 -7.26
CA ASP A 174 -2.66 11.12 -8.34
C ASP A 174 -4.06 10.98 -8.96
N LYS A 175 -5.09 11.52 -8.28
CA LYS A 175 -6.53 11.45 -8.65
C LYS A 175 -7.14 10.03 -8.64
N LEU A 176 -6.36 9.00 -8.31
CA LEU A 176 -6.80 7.60 -8.28
C LEU A 176 -7.13 7.19 -6.84
N ASN A 177 -6.27 7.58 -5.90
CA ASN A 177 -6.34 7.14 -4.53
C ASN A 177 -7.20 8.07 -3.66
N LYS A 178 -7.91 7.47 -2.70
CA LYS A 178 -8.78 8.19 -1.76
C LYS A 178 -8.53 7.70 -0.35
N VAL A 179 -8.39 8.65 0.57
CA VAL A 179 -8.31 8.36 2.01
C VAL A 179 -9.71 8.10 2.55
N LEU A 180 -9.82 7.06 3.37
CA LEU A 180 -11.04 6.63 4.06
C LEU A 180 -10.81 6.49 5.57
N ILE A 181 -9.56 6.32 6.01
CA ILE A 181 -9.18 6.13 7.41
C ILE A 181 -8.34 7.33 7.85
N MET A 182 -8.77 8.02 8.90
CA MET A 182 -7.98 9.11 9.49
C MET A 182 -6.81 8.56 10.32
N PRO A 183 -5.70 9.30 10.45
CA PRO A 183 -4.55 8.86 11.24
C PRO A 183 -4.91 8.49 12.68
N ASP A 184 -5.77 9.28 13.33
CA ASP A 184 -6.16 9.05 14.73
C ASP A 184 -7.01 7.78 14.90
N ASP A 185 -7.93 7.51 13.97
CA ASP A 185 -8.74 6.28 13.96
C ASP A 185 -7.85 5.05 13.83
N LEU A 186 -6.85 5.11 12.94
CA LEU A 186 -5.88 4.03 12.79
C LEU A 186 -5.01 3.85 14.04
N ILE A 187 -4.52 4.95 14.62
CA ILE A 187 -3.73 4.92 15.86
C ILE A 187 -4.54 4.26 16.98
N GLN A 188 -5.81 4.63 17.12
CA GLN A 188 -6.68 4.01 18.11
C GLN A 188 -6.85 2.52 17.84
N LYS A 189 -7.11 2.13 16.58
CA LYS A 189 -7.29 0.72 16.25
C LYS A 189 -6.03 -0.12 16.49
N LEU A 190 -4.84 0.44 16.22
CA LEU A 190 -3.57 -0.21 16.54
C LEU A 190 -3.41 -0.42 18.05
N LYS A 191 -3.74 0.58 18.87
CA LYS A 191 -3.72 0.46 20.34
C LYS A 191 -4.67 -0.64 20.82
N ASP A 192 -5.89 -0.68 20.29
CA ASP A 192 -6.87 -1.69 20.65
C ASP A 192 -6.36 -3.09 20.30
N SER A 193 -5.85 -3.28 19.08
CA SER A 193 -5.28 -4.57 18.63
C SER A 193 -4.08 -5.02 19.46
N LYS A 194 -3.25 -4.09 19.93
CA LYS A 194 -2.14 -4.44 20.83
C LYS A 194 -2.65 -4.91 22.20
N ASN A 195 -3.66 -4.26 22.76
CA ASN A 195 -4.20 -4.60 24.06
C ASN A 195 -4.98 -5.93 24.03
N GLU A 196 -5.63 -6.26 22.92
CA GLU A 196 -6.32 -7.54 22.73
C GLU A 196 -5.37 -8.74 22.59
N ALA A 197 -4.13 -8.50 22.15
CA ALA A 197 -3.10 -9.52 21.97
C ALA A 197 -2.28 -9.83 23.25
N GLN A 198 -2.49 -9.07 24.33
CA GLN A 198 -1.82 -9.21 25.63
C GLN A 198 -2.70 -9.97 26.63
#